data_AF-A4J6E4-F1
#
_entry.id   AF-A4J6E4-F1
#
_cell.length_a   1.000
_cell.length_b   1.000
_cell.length_c   1.000
_cell.angle_alpha   90.00
_cell.angle_beta   90.00
_cell.angle_gamma   90.00
#
_symmetry.space_group_name_H-M   'P 1'
#
loop_
_entity.id
_entity.type
_entity.pdbx_description
1 polymer ?
#
loop_
_entity_poly.entity_id
_entity_poly.type
_entity_poly.pdbx_seq_one_letter_code
_entity_poly.pdbx_strand_id
1 'polypeptide(L)'
;MARYRNDLELALSKISEKKRKYFRWKFNIPFGGRPMNQTTIEEICKYTNVKNPQYFSDWEKTTEYEYLVNIYLNSKTANDLLEIYNIVAEKAKQGDAKAIDTLLKLQKEIQANIKSAKRKEKDIADDDGLEL
;
A
#
# COMPACT_ATOMS: atom_id res chain seq x y z
N MET A 1 -19.79 3.05 0.25
CA MET A 1 -18.45 2.94 -0.38
C MET A 1 -17.37 3.47 0.58
N ALA A 2 -17.36 3.06 1.85
CA ALA A 2 -16.70 1.87 2.43
C ALA A 2 -15.15 1.97 2.50
N ARG A 3 -14.65 2.85 3.39
CA ARG A 3 -13.49 2.73 4.30
C ARG A 3 -12.12 2.17 3.86
N TYR A 4 -11.82 1.98 2.57
CA TYR A 4 -10.45 1.73 2.09
C TYR A 4 -9.69 3.01 1.72
N ARG A 5 -10.04 4.13 2.37
CA ARG A 5 -9.32 5.41 2.26
C ARG A 5 -8.22 5.42 3.35
N ASN A 6 -7.25 4.50 3.32
CA ASN A 6 -6.05 4.39 2.45
C ASN A 6 -4.86 4.78 3.34
N ASP A 7 -4.25 3.80 4.04
CA ASP A 7 -3.10 4.00 4.94
C ASP A 7 -1.99 4.80 4.26
N LEU A 8 -1.87 4.66 2.94
CA LEU A 8 -0.99 5.45 2.11
C LEU A 8 -1.35 6.95 2.10
N GLU A 9 -2.64 7.31 2.01
CA GLU A 9 -3.10 8.70 2.07
C GLU A 9 -2.87 9.31 3.46
N LEU A 10 -3.04 8.53 4.53
CA LEU A 10 -2.73 8.95 5.89
C LEU A 10 -1.22 9.14 6.10
N ALA A 11 -0.39 8.26 5.54
CA ALA A 11 1.06 8.41 5.61
C ALA A 11 1.55 9.60 4.76
N LEU A 12 0.96 9.79 3.57
CA LEU A 12 1.25 10.91 2.69
C LEU A 12 0.77 12.28 3.23
N SER A 13 -0.21 12.32 4.14
CA SER A 13 -0.64 13.58 4.76
C SER A 13 0.33 14.08 5.84
N LYS A 14 1.16 13.19 6.40
CA LYS A 14 2.15 13.51 7.44
C LYS A 14 3.47 14.07 6.90
N ILE A 15 3.72 13.93 5.60
CA ILE A 15 4.96 14.42 4.96
C ILE A 15 4.74 15.77 4.26
N SER A 16 5.84 16.45 3.94
CA SER A 16 5.78 17.71 3.19
C SER A 16 5.07 17.55 1.84
N GLU A 17 4.36 18.60 1.42
CA GLU A 17 3.60 18.58 0.16
C GLU A 17 4.47 18.30 -1.08
N LYS A 18 5.73 18.76 -1.06
CA LYS A 18 6.71 18.52 -2.13
C LYS A 18 7.01 17.03 -2.29
N LYS A 19 7.33 16.36 -1.17
CA LYS A 19 7.58 14.91 -1.10
C LYS A 19 6.33 14.11 -1.50
N ARG A 20 5.14 14.54 -1.06
CA ARG A 20 3.86 13.92 -1.44
C ARG A 20 3.60 13.98 -2.94
N LYS A 21 3.79 15.15 -3.55
CA LYS A 21 3.66 15.34 -5.01
C LYS A 21 4.69 14.50 -5.75
N TYR A 22 5.93 14.47 -5.28
CA TYR A 22 6.96 13.61 -5.89
C TYR A 22 6.61 12.12 -5.84
N PHE A 23 6.22 11.62 -4.66
CA PHE A 23 5.87 10.21 -4.47
C PHE A 23 4.70 9.79 -5.36
N ARG A 24 3.65 10.60 -5.43
CA ARG A 24 2.50 10.35 -6.31
C ARG A 24 2.88 10.34 -7.78
N TRP A 25 3.81 11.20 -8.20
CA TRP A 25 4.29 11.26 -9.58
C TRP A 25 5.07 9.98 -9.91
N LYS A 26 6.01 9.60 -9.04
CA LYS A 26 6.88 8.44 -9.22
C LYS A 26 6.11 7.12 -9.31
N PHE A 27 5.04 6.97 -8.52
CA PHE A 27 4.21 5.76 -8.50
C PHE A 27 2.91 5.89 -9.32
N ASN A 28 2.75 6.98 -10.09
CA ASN A 28 1.55 7.26 -10.88
C ASN A 28 0.24 7.13 -10.07
N ILE A 29 0.23 7.67 -8.86
CA ILE A 29 -0.92 7.63 -7.95
C ILE A 29 -1.79 8.87 -8.23
N PRO A 30 -3.04 8.69 -8.68
CA PRO A 30 -3.92 9.81 -8.97
C PRO A 30 -4.27 10.59 -7.70
N PHE A 31 -4.38 11.91 -7.81
CA PHE A 31 -4.87 12.77 -6.73
C PHE A 31 -6.23 13.36 -7.15
N GLY A 32 -7.29 13.06 -6.39
CA GLY A 32 -8.64 13.50 -6.76
C GLY A 32 -9.11 13.00 -8.12
N GLY A 33 -8.62 11.82 -8.55
CA GLY A 33 -8.95 11.23 -9.85
C GLY A 33 -8.18 11.80 -11.04
N ARG A 34 -7.22 12.71 -10.83
CA ARG A 34 -6.36 13.25 -11.89
C ARG A 34 -4.93 12.71 -11.75
N PRO A 35 -4.35 12.11 -12.81
CA PRO A 35 -2.94 11.76 -12.82
C PRO A 35 -2.08 13.03 -12.86
N MET A 36 -0.83 12.92 -12.45
CA MET A 36 0.12 14.00 -12.68
C MET A 36 0.57 14.01 -14.14
N ASN A 37 0.72 15.22 -14.68
CA ASN A 37 1.05 15.46 -16.08
C ASN A 37 2.56 15.63 -16.31
N GLN A 38 3.37 15.65 -15.25
CA GLN A 38 4.82 15.70 -15.34
C GLN A 38 5.36 14.34 -15.81
N THR A 39 6.35 14.37 -16.68
CA THR A 39 6.98 13.19 -17.28
C THR A 39 8.44 13.04 -16.84
N THR A 40 9.10 14.13 -16.44
CA THR A 40 10.52 14.13 -16.03
C THR A 40 10.74 14.61 -14.59
N ILE A 41 11.90 14.24 -14.04
CA ILE A 41 12.35 14.70 -12.71
C ILE A 41 12.48 16.23 -12.64
N GLU A 42 12.81 16.88 -13.75
CA GLU A 42 12.98 18.32 -13.85
C GLU A 42 11.63 19.04 -13.83
N GLU A 43 10.62 18.48 -14.51
CA GLU A 43 9.25 19.01 -14.50
C GLU A 43 8.62 18.91 -13.11
N ILE A 44 8.84 17.80 -12.40
CA ILE A 44 8.35 17.67 -11.02
C ILE A 44 9.11 18.61 -10.07
N CYS A 45 10.40 18.84 -10.28
CA CYS A 45 11.17 19.83 -9.52
C CYS A 45 10.62 21.25 -9.72
N LYS A 46 10.32 21.64 -10.97
CA LYS A 46 9.65 22.93 -11.28
C LYS A 46 8.27 23.01 -10.62
N TYR A 47 7.46 21.95 -10.73
CA TYR A 47 6.12 21.90 -10.16
C TYR A 47 6.08 21.96 -8.62
N THR A 48 7.09 21.39 -7.96
CA THR A 48 7.21 21.37 -6.49
C THR A 48 8.06 22.50 -5.92
N ASN A 49 8.57 23.40 -6.79
CA ASN A 49 9.50 24.47 -6.42
C ASN A 49 10.72 23.93 -5.63
N VAL A 50 11.32 22.87 -6.17
CA VAL A 50 12.56 22.25 -5.71
C VAL A 50 13.65 22.59 -6.73
N LYS A 51 14.73 23.24 -6.27
CA LYS A 51 15.80 23.71 -7.16
C LYS A 51 16.72 22.58 -7.64
N ASN A 52 16.93 21.57 -6.81
CA ASN A 52 17.87 20.49 -7.07
C ASN A 52 17.17 19.13 -7.02
N PRO A 53 17.15 18.35 -8.11
CA PRO A 53 16.66 16.97 -8.13
C PRO A 53 17.25 16.07 -7.04
N GLN A 54 18.49 16.36 -6.61
CA GLN A 54 19.16 15.64 -5.54
C GLN A 54 18.33 15.60 -4.24
N TYR A 55 17.51 16.63 -3.98
CA TYR A 55 16.60 16.66 -2.84
C TYR A 55 15.69 15.42 -2.76
N PHE A 56 15.16 14.97 -3.91
CA PHE A 56 14.31 13.77 -3.95
C PHE A 56 15.16 12.51 -3.89
N SER A 57 16.31 12.47 -4.57
CA SER A 57 17.23 11.32 -4.51
C SER A 57 17.76 11.05 -3.10
N ASP A 58 18.05 12.09 -2.32
CA ASP A 58 18.46 11.94 -0.93
C ASP A 58 17.29 11.50 -0.06
N TRP A 59 16.09 12.02 -0.32
CA TRP A 59 14.89 11.61 0.38
C TRP A 59 14.57 10.12 0.17
N GLU A 60 14.81 9.58 -1.02
CA GLU A 60 14.59 8.15 -1.32
C GLU A 60 15.42 7.19 -0.48
N LYS A 61 16.54 7.67 0.08
CA LYS A 61 17.42 6.87 0.94
C LYS A 61 17.00 6.92 2.41
N THR A 62 15.92 7.63 2.74
CA THR A 62 15.44 7.77 4.12
C THR A 62 14.44 6.69 4.48
N THR A 63 14.38 6.35 5.77
CA THR A 63 13.39 5.43 6.34
C THR A 63 11.95 5.94 6.15
N GLU A 64 11.75 7.26 6.09
CA GLU A 64 10.45 7.88 5.76
C GLU A 64 9.96 7.46 4.37
N TYR A 65 10.85 7.47 3.36
CA TYR A 65 10.51 7.03 2.01
C TYR A 65 10.28 5.52 1.93
N GLU A 66 11.16 4.74 2.56
CA GLU A 66 11.04 3.28 2.63
C GLU A 66 9.69 2.86 3.23
N TYR A 67 9.27 3.50 4.32
CA TYR A 67 7.97 3.26 4.95
C TYR A 67 6.79 3.49 3.99
N LEU A 68 6.82 4.58 3.22
CA LEU A 68 5.77 4.88 2.22
C LEU A 68 5.73 3.86 1.09
N VAL A 69 6.91 3.43 0.61
CA VAL A 69 7.02 2.37 -0.40
C VAL A 69 6.45 1.07 0.13
N ASN A 70 6.74 0.70 1.38
CA ASN A 70 6.21 -0.53 1.99
C ASN A 70 4.68 -0.51 2.08
N ILE A 71 4.08 0.61 2.48
CA ILE A 71 2.61 0.75 2.48
C ILE A 71 2.06 0.64 1.05
N TYR A 72 2.69 1.34 0.09
CA TYR A 72 2.27 1.28 -1.31
C TYR A 72 2.34 -0.14 -1.88
N LEU A 73 3.45 -0.85 -1.67
CA LEU A 73 3.63 -2.23 -2.12
C LEU A 73 2.62 -3.15 -1.46
N ASN A 74 2.40 -3.03 -0.15
CA ASN A 74 1.39 -3.82 0.55
C ASN A 74 -0.02 -3.62 -0.06
N SER A 75 -0.36 -2.39 -0.47
CA SER A 75 -1.63 -2.10 -1.14
C SER A 75 -1.74 -2.75 -2.53
N LYS A 76 -0.61 -2.93 -3.23
CA LYS A 76 -0.54 -3.65 -4.51
C LYS A 76 -0.59 -5.16 -4.30
N THR A 77 0.17 -5.68 -3.34
CA THR A 77 0.20 -7.09 -2.97
C THR A 77 -1.19 -7.63 -2.66
N ALA A 78 -2.07 -6.85 -2.02
CA ALA A 78 -3.45 -7.27 -1.79
C ALA A 78 -4.23 -7.52 -3.10
N ASN A 79 -4.04 -6.68 -4.11
CA ASN A 79 -4.67 -6.85 -5.43
C ASN A 79 -4.03 -8.01 -6.20
N ASP A 80 -2.71 -8.11 -6.18
CA ASP A 80 -1.98 -9.20 -6.84
C ASP A 80 -2.34 -10.56 -6.21
N LEU A 81 -2.48 -10.62 -4.88
CA LEU A 81 -2.95 -11.80 -4.16
C LEU A 81 -4.39 -12.18 -4.55
N LEU A 82 -5.26 -11.20 -4.77
CA LEU A 82 -6.62 -11.44 -5.25
C LEU A 82 -6.61 -12.02 -6.67
N GLU A 83 -5.78 -11.48 -7.55
CA GLU A 83 -5.61 -12.00 -8.91
C GLU A 83 -5.06 -13.42 -8.91
N ILE A 84 -4.00 -13.68 -8.14
CA ILE A 84 -3.42 -15.02 -7.97
C ILE A 84 -4.47 -15.97 -7.40
N TYR A 85 -5.23 -15.57 -6.38
CA TYR A 85 -6.31 -16.38 -5.81
C TYR A 85 -7.32 -16.77 -6.89
N ASN A 86 -7.76 -15.81 -7.72
CA ASN A 86 -8.72 -16.08 -8.79
C ASN A 86 -8.16 -17.06 -9.83
N ILE A 87 -6.92 -16.87 -10.29
CA ILE A 87 -6.26 -17.76 -11.25
C ILE A 87 -6.11 -19.18 -10.68
N VAL A 88 -5.66 -19.29 -9.43
CA VAL A 88 -5.46 -20.57 -8.75
C VAL A 88 -6.80 -21.27 -8.51
N ALA A 89 -7.86 -20.53 -8.13
CA ALA A 89 -9.19 -21.09 -7.96
C ALA A 89 -9.77 -21.64 -9.27
N GLU A 90 -9.61 -20.94 -10.38
CA GLU A 90 -10.06 -21.42 -11.69
C GLU A 90 -9.32 -22.69 -12.11
N LYS A 91 -7.98 -22.74 -11.95
CA LYS A 91 -7.19 -23.96 -12.22
C LYS A 91 -7.59 -25.12 -11.30
N ALA A 92 -7.85 -24.84 -10.02
CA ALA A 92 -8.29 -25.84 -9.05
C ALA A 92 -9.65 -26.46 -9.43
N LYS A 93 -10.61 -25.64 -9.90
CA LYS A 93 -11.91 -26.13 -10.40
C LYS A 93 -11.77 -27.01 -11.63
N GLN A 94 -10.74 -26.79 -12.44
CA GLN A 94 -10.40 -27.63 -13.61
C GLN A 94 -9.70 -28.94 -13.23
N GLY A 95 -9.44 -29.18 -11.95
CA GLY A 95 -8.84 -30.43 -11.45
C GLY A 95 -7.31 -30.41 -11.36
N ASP A 96 -6.66 -29.25 -11.48
CA ASP A 96 -5.20 -29.15 -11.28
C ASP A 96 -4.84 -29.37 -9.80
N ALA A 97 -4.21 -30.49 -9.50
CA ALA A 97 -3.89 -30.89 -8.13
C ALA A 97 -2.95 -29.92 -7.40
N LYS A 98 -2.03 -29.25 -8.11
CA LYS A 98 -1.12 -28.25 -7.50
C LYS A 98 -1.86 -26.97 -7.15
N ALA A 99 -2.78 -26.55 -8.01
CA ALA A 99 -3.62 -25.39 -7.78
C ALA A 99 -4.59 -25.63 -6.60
N ILE A 100 -5.15 -26.83 -6.46
CA ILE A 100 -6.00 -27.20 -5.31
C ILE A 100 -5.22 -27.07 -3.99
N ASP A 101 -4.02 -27.65 -3.90
CA ASP A 101 -3.18 -27.55 -2.70
C ASP A 101 -2.79 -26.10 -2.39
N THR A 102 -2.43 -25.34 -3.43
CA THR A 102 -2.09 -23.92 -3.31
C THR A 102 -3.29 -23.10 -2.81
N LEU A 103 -4.50 -23.36 -3.32
CA LEU A 103 -5.72 -22.69 -2.88
C LEU A 103 -6.02 -22.95 -1.41
N LEU A 104 -5.87 -24.20 -0.96
CA LEU A 104 -6.08 -24.57 0.44
C LEU A 104 -5.07 -23.91 1.38
N LYS A 105 -3.81 -23.75 0.96
CA LYS A 105 -2.79 -23.00 1.71
C LYS A 105 -3.14 -21.52 1.82
N LEU A 106 -3.51 -20.88 0.70
CA LEU A 106 -3.96 -19.48 0.69
C LEU A 106 -5.16 -19.26 1.61
N GLN A 107 -6.14 -20.16 1.60
CA GLN A 107 -7.30 -20.10 2.51
C GLN A 107 -6.88 -20.15 3.99
N LYS A 108 -5.94 -21.02 4.35
CA LYS A 108 -5.41 -21.11 5.73
C LYS A 108 -4.70 -19.83 6.16
N GLU A 109 -3.87 -19.25 5.28
CA GLU A 109 -3.17 -17.99 5.57
C GLU A 109 -4.15 -16.82 5.74
N ILE A 110 -5.18 -16.73 4.89
CA ILE A 110 -6.24 -15.72 5.02
C ILE A 110 -6.95 -15.86 6.37
N GLN A 111 -7.32 -17.08 6.77
CA GLN A 111 -7.95 -17.32 8.08
C GLN A 111 -7.02 -16.96 9.26
N ALA A 112 -5.72 -17.27 9.15
CA ALA A 112 -4.74 -16.90 10.16
C ALA A 112 -4.59 -15.37 10.27
N ASN A 113 -4.56 -14.65 9.15
CA ASN A 113 -4.49 -13.20 9.10
C ASN A 113 -5.73 -12.55 9.73
N ILE A 114 -6.93 -13.05 9.42
CA ILE A 114 -8.19 -12.58 10.05
C ILE A 114 -8.13 -12.78 11.58
N LYS A 115 -7.64 -13.93 12.05
CA LYS A 115 -7.53 -14.22 13.48
C LYS A 115 -6.53 -13.30 14.18
N SER A 116 -5.41 -12.99 13.52
CA SER A 116 -4.39 -12.07 14.02
C SER A 116 -4.89 -10.62 14.05
N ALA A 117 -5.63 -10.18 13.03
CA ALA A 117 -6.24 -8.85 13.00
C ALA A 117 -7.26 -8.66 14.13
N LYS A 118 -8.15 -9.64 14.33
CA LYS A 118 -9.12 -9.63 15.44
C LYS A 118 -8.48 -9.59 16.83
N ARG A 119 -7.29 -10.17 16.99
CA ARG A 119 -6.53 -10.11 18.26
C ARG A 119 -5.98 -8.70 18.50
N LYS A 120 -5.37 -8.10 17.47
CA LYS A 120 -4.89 -6.71 17.53
C LYS A 120 -6.00 -5.70 17.84
N GLU A 121 -7.19 -5.87 17.27
CA GLU A 121 -8.34 -5.01 17.59
C GLU A 121 -8.80 -5.15 19.04
N LYS A 122 -8.65 -6.35 19.62
CA LYS A 122 -9.03 -6.63 21.01
C LYS A 122 -8.02 -6.04 22.01
N ASP A 123 -6.73 -6.12 21.69
CA ASP A 123 -5.66 -5.55 22.53
C ASP A 123 -5.68 -4.02 22.55
N ILE A 124 -6.18 -3.35 21.49
CA ILE A 124 -6.38 -1.89 21.45
C ILE A 124 -7.63 -1.48 22.24
N ALA A 125 -8.66 -2.32 22.29
CA ALA A 125 -9.90 -2.03 23.01
C ALA A 125 -9.78 -2.19 24.53
N ASP A 126 -8.82 -2.98 25.03
CA ASP A 126 -8.57 -3.17 26.46
C ASP A 126 -7.64 -2.09 27.08
N ASP A 127 -6.98 -1.24 26.27
CA ASP A 127 -6.08 -0.16 26.76
C ASP A 127 -6.81 1.17 27.02
N ASP A 128 -7.96 1.40 26.38
CA ASP A 128 -8.83 2.60 26.58
C ASP A 128 -9.84 2.42 27.74
N GLY A 129 -9.64 1.41 28.61
CA GLY A 129 -10.67 0.91 29.54
C GLY A 129 -10.33 0.89 31.03
N LEU A 130 -9.25 1.53 31.49
CA LEU A 130 -8.90 1.61 32.91
C LEU A 130 -8.51 3.05 33.33
N GLU A 131 -9.51 3.91 33.50
CA GLU A 131 -9.41 5.01 34.47
C GLU A 131 -10.05 4.55 35.79
N LEU A 132 -9.22 4.49 36.84
CA LEU A 132 -9.63 4.36 38.24
C LEU A 132 -10.22 5.67 38.77
#